data_AF-A0A7C5S1Y0-F1
#
_entry.id   AF-A0A7C5S1Y0-F1
#
_cell.length_a   1.000
_cell.length_b   1.000
_cell.length_c   1.000
_cell.angle_alpha   90.00
_cell.angle_beta   90.00
_cell.angle_gamma   90.00
#
_symmetry.space_group_name_H-M   'P 1'
#
loop_
_entity.id
_entity.type
_entity.pdbx_description
1 polymer ?
#
loop_
_entity_poly.entity_id
_entity_poly.type
_entity_poly.pdbx_seq_one_letter_code
_entity_poly.pdbx_strand_id
1 'polypeptide(L)'
;MRREVLLFALLFLFVAACDQAEGRFNEAQRCEKFSDANCAIKNYMDILTNFATSQYAEKSSDRIYEIVKSRTKDFVRIEKEDLSLMKTFSEKFPDSKLGKYSKEYFANEELKQKISDSIKPLLDKMLIEDYEGIDSYFASGKADEKFLSAVSMKDRRTGMSVESFTVVDVFPKGTDAASIVLSRREWHPASSVTGEAKYLIHLKKAQDKWQILGFELAPVHSLKK
;
A
#
# COMPACT_ATOMS: atom_id res chain seq x y z
N MET A 1 -25.93 45.80 27.07
CA MET A 1 -25.80 44.64 27.99
C MET A 1 -25.97 43.25 27.36
N ARG A 2 -27.00 42.96 26.54
CA ARG A 2 -27.19 41.59 25.98
C ARG A 2 -26.08 41.14 25.02
N ARG A 3 -25.47 42.06 24.27
CA ARG A 3 -24.34 41.75 23.37
C ARG A 3 -23.03 41.55 24.11
N GLU A 4 -22.77 42.34 25.14
CA GLU A 4 -21.56 42.26 25.97
C GLU A 4 -21.52 40.93 26.72
N VAL A 5 -22.64 40.50 27.33
CA VAL A 5 -22.74 39.19 28.02
C VAL A 5 -22.52 38.03 27.05
N LEU A 6 -23.06 38.12 25.84
CA LEU A 6 -22.87 37.09 24.80
C LEU A 6 -21.40 36.99 24.37
N LEU A 7 -20.71 38.13 24.21
CA LEU A 7 -19.29 38.17 23.86
C LEU A 7 -18.41 37.58 24.96
N PHE A 8 -18.70 37.89 26.23
CA PHE A 8 -18.00 37.26 27.36
C PHE A 8 -18.23 35.75 27.40
N ALA A 9 -19.47 35.28 27.23
CA ALA A 9 -19.77 33.85 27.18
C ALA A 9 -19.04 33.14 26.03
N LEU A 10 -18.99 33.75 24.84
CA LEU A 10 -18.24 33.22 23.70
C LEU A 10 -16.73 33.17 23.96
N LEU A 11 -16.17 34.18 24.62
CA LEU A 11 -14.77 34.21 25.04
C LEU A 11 -14.44 33.11 26.05
N PHE A 12 -15.28 32.89 27.06
CA PHE A 12 -15.09 31.81 28.03
C PHE A 12 -15.17 30.43 27.38
N LEU A 13 -16.12 30.22 26.46
CA LEU A 13 -16.23 28.98 25.70
C LEU A 13 -14.99 28.75 24.82
N PHE A 14 -14.44 29.80 24.23
CA PHE A 14 -13.23 29.73 23.42
C PHE A 14 -12.00 29.32 24.27
N VAL A 15 -11.78 29.98 25.41
CA VAL A 15 -10.67 29.64 26.32
C VAL A 15 -10.78 28.20 26.84
N ALA A 16 -11.98 27.78 27.26
CA ALA A 16 -12.20 26.41 27.71
C ALA A 16 -11.94 25.38 26.60
N ALA A 17 -12.29 25.69 25.35
CA ALA A 17 -11.97 24.83 24.21
C ALA A 17 -10.46 24.76 23.91
N CYS A 18 -9.73 25.87 24.08
CA CYS A 18 -8.27 25.89 23.95
C CYS A 18 -7.58 25.01 25.01
N ASP A 19 -8.00 25.10 26.27
CA ASP A 19 -7.46 24.29 27.37
C ASP A 19 -7.71 22.79 27.16
N GLN A 20 -8.88 22.43 26.62
CA GLN A 20 -9.19 21.04 26.27
C GLN A 20 -8.32 20.53 25.11
N ALA A 21 -8.11 21.33 24.06
CA ALA A 21 -7.26 20.94 22.94
C ALA A 21 -5.80 20.69 23.38
N GLU A 22 -5.27 21.56 24.25
CA GLU A 22 -3.93 21.38 24.82
C GLU A 22 -3.84 20.15 25.73
N GLY A 23 -4.82 19.95 26.61
CA GLY A 23 -4.89 18.77 27.48
C GLY A 23 -4.90 17.46 26.68
N ARG A 24 -5.68 17.41 25.59
CA ARG A 24 -5.71 16.27 24.65
C ARG A 24 -4.38 16.08 23.94
N PHE A 25 -3.72 17.16 23.53
CA PHE A 25 -2.44 17.09 22.84
C PHE A 25 -1.34 16.51 23.76
N ASN A 26 -1.31 16.97 25.02
CA ASN A 26 -0.38 16.46 26.02
C ASN A 26 -0.62 14.98 26.35
N GLU A 27 -1.88 14.56 26.43
CA GLU A 27 -2.22 13.15 26.65
C GLU A 27 -1.85 12.28 25.44
N ALA A 28 -2.03 12.78 24.22
CA ALA A 28 -1.58 12.08 23.01
C ALA A 28 -0.06 11.85 23.03
N GLN A 29 0.73 12.90 23.32
CA GLN A 29 2.19 12.79 23.45
C GLN A 29 2.61 11.84 24.57
N ARG A 30 1.84 11.80 25.67
CA ARG A 30 2.07 10.84 26.75
C ARG A 30 1.87 9.42 26.26
N CYS A 31 0.78 9.13 25.56
CA CYS A 31 0.53 7.81 24.98
C CYS A 31 1.61 7.39 23.98
N GLU A 32 2.13 8.32 23.17
CA GLU A 32 3.29 8.04 22.31
C GLU A 32 4.54 7.62 23.10
N LYS A 33 4.84 8.29 24.22
CA LYS A 33 5.98 7.92 25.08
C LYS A 33 5.85 6.53 25.70
N PHE A 34 4.63 6.05 25.90
CA PHE A 34 4.33 4.71 26.40
C PHE A 34 4.09 3.69 25.28
N SER A 35 4.37 4.05 24.03
CA SER A 35 4.17 3.18 22.85
C SER A 35 2.73 2.70 22.65
N ASP A 36 1.75 3.44 23.18
CA ASP A 36 0.33 3.18 22.93
C ASP A 36 -0.14 4.01 21.73
N ALA A 37 0.08 3.46 20.54
CA ALA A 37 -0.28 4.11 19.28
C ALA A 37 -1.80 4.33 19.16
N ASN A 38 -2.62 3.40 19.65
CA ASN A 38 -4.08 3.50 19.54
C ASN A 38 -4.62 4.63 20.43
N CYS A 39 -4.11 4.76 21.66
CA CYS A 39 -4.41 5.91 22.51
C CYS A 39 -3.94 7.23 21.88
N ALA A 40 -2.71 7.29 21.38
CA ALA A 40 -2.15 8.50 20.79
C ALA A 40 -2.99 8.99 19.60
N ILE A 41 -3.27 8.09 18.65
CA ILE A 41 -4.07 8.39 17.47
C ILE A 41 -5.48 8.83 17.86
N LYS A 42 -6.12 8.17 18.84
CA LYS A 42 -7.46 8.56 19.32
C LYS A 42 -7.49 10.00 19.83
N ASN A 43 -6.52 10.40 20.64
CA ASN A 43 -6.46 11.77 21.17
C ASN A 43 -6.14 12.79 20.07
N TYR A 44 -5.23 12.50 19.15
CA TYR A 44 -4.95 13.38 18.01
C TYR A 44 -6.17 13.51 17.07
N MET A 45 -6.94 12.44 16.87
CA MET A 45 -8.17 12.47 16.09
C MET A 45 -9.27 13.32 16.75
N ASP A 46 -9.34 13.28 18.08
CA ASP A 46 -10.26 14.13 18.86
C ASP A 46 -9.94 15.61 18.63
N ILE A 47 -8.65 15.98 18.63
CA ILE A 47 -8.18 17.34 18.30
C ILE A 47 -8.62 17.74 16.89
N LEU A 48 -8.38 16.88 15.90
CA LEU A 48 -8.76 17.17 14.51
C LEU A 48 -10.27 17.32 14.30
N THR A 49 -11.07 16.55 15.04
CA THR A 49 -12.53 16.52 14.85
C THR A 49 -13.22 17.64 15.62
N ASN A 50 -12.82 17.88 16.86
CA ASN A 50 -13.52 18.77 17.79
C ASN A 50 -12.82 20.13 17.98
N PHE A 51 -11.55 20.25 17.57
CA PHE A 51 -10.71 21.43 17.78
C PHE A 51 -9.94 21.80 16.51
N ALA A 52 -10.58 21.69 15.35
CA ALA A 52 -9.97 21.84 14.02
C ALA A 52 -9.28 23.19 13.77
N THR A 53 -9.73 24.27 14.43
CA THR A 53 -9.15 25.61 14.33
C THR A 53 -8.03 25.88 15.34
N SER A 54 -7.72 24.91 16.21
CA SER A 54 -6.64 25.04 17.18
C SER A 54 -5.27 24.92 16.51
N GLN A 55 -4.25 25.55 17.12
CA GLN A 55 -2.84 25.37 16.72
C GLN A 55 -2.35 23.92 16.83
N TYR A 56 -3.09 23.06 17.53
CA TYR A 56 -2.75 21.65 17.73
C TYR A 56 -3.27 20.77 16.59
N ALA A 57 -4.23 21.23 15.78
CA ALA A 57 -4.82 20.42 14.72
C ALA A 57 -3.78 20.01 13.66
N GLU A 58 -3.01 20.95 13.13
CA GLU A 58 -1.98 20.65 12.12
C GLU A 58 -0.90 19.71 12.67
N LYS A 59 -0.39 20.00 13.88
CA LYS A 59 0.57 19.13 14.58
C LYS A 59 0.03 17.73 14.80
N SER A 60 -1.24 17.60 15.18
CA SER A 60 -1.90 16.31 15.41
C SER A 60 -2.02 15.51 14.12
N SER A 61 -2.35 16.15 13.00
CA SER A 61 -2.39 15.52 11.68
C SER A 61 -1.02 14.93 11.30
N ASP A 62 0.04 15.72 11.50
CA ASP A 62 1.41 15.29 11.22
C ASP A 62 1.86 14.15 12.12
N ARG A 63 1.52 14.16 13.41
CA ARG A 63 1.85 13.06 14.33
C ARG A 63 1.14 11.77 13.95
N ILE A 64 -0.14 11.81 13.61
CA ILE A 64 -0.87 10.62 13.16
C ILE A 64 -0.21 10.05 11.89
N TYR A 65 0.17 10.90 10.94
CA TYR A 65 0.90 10.47 9.74
C TYR A 65 2.19 9.73 10.10
N GLU A 66 3.03 10.29 10.99
CA GLU A 66 4.29 9.65 11.37
C GLU A 66 4.09 8.32 12.12
N ILE A 67 3.11 8.25 13.02
CA ILE A 67 2.77 7.01 13.73
C ILE A 67 2.36 5.94 12.72
N VAL A 68 1.39 6.24 11.85
CA VAL A 68 0.89 5.28 10.86
C VAL A 68 2.00 4.89 9.90
N LYS A 69 2.73 5.85 9.33
CA LYS A 69 3.85 5.59 8.43
C LYS A 69 4.90 4.68 9.07
N SER A 70 5.22 4.89 10.35
CA SER A 70 6.20 4.06 11.07
C SER A 70 5.70 2.63 11.30
N ARG A 71 4.39 2.44 11.50
CA ARG A 71 3.74 1.13 11.62
C ARG A 71 3.58 0.43 10.26
N THR A 72 3.44 1.20 9.19
CA THR A 72 3.29 0.70 7.82
C THR A 72 4.60 0.73 7.03
N LYS A 73 5.75 0.90 7.71
CA LYS A 73 7.04 1.22 7.07
C LYS A 73 7.53 0.12 6.11
N ASP A 74 7.03 -1.09 6.30
CA ASP A 74 7.16 -2.19 5.37
C ASP A 74 5.75 -2.58 4.89
N PHE A 75 5.38 -2.15 3.67
CA PHE A 75 4.13 -2.49 2.95
C PHE A 75 3.80 -3.99 2.88
N VAL A 76 4.69 -4.84 3.39
CA VAL A 76 4.58 -6.29 3.48
C VAL A 76 3.55 -6.73 4.53
N ARG A 77 3.28 -5.93 5.57
CA ARG A 77 2.38 -6.36 6.66
C ARG A 77 1.71 -5.19 7.40
N ILE A 78 0.70 -4.59 6.78
CA ILE A 78 -0.17 -3.62 7.47
C ILE A 78 -1.24 -4.37 8.26
N GLU A 79 -1.39 -4.06 9.55
CA GLU A 79 -2.45 -4.63 10.37
C GLU A 79 -3.82 -4.12 9.93
N LYS A 80 -4.87 -4.94 10.10
CA LYS A 80 -6.24 -4.59 9.71
C LYS A 80 -6.73 -3.29 10.38
N GLU A 81 -6.28 -3.05 11.60
CA GLU A 81 -6.60 -1.85 12.38
C GLU A 81 -5.99 -0.59 11.75
N ASP A 82 -4.74 -0.66 11.30
CA ASP A 82 -4.05 0.44 10.61
C ASP A 82 -4.71 0.76 9.26
N LEU A 83 -5.14 -0.26 8.50
CA LEU A 83 -5.89 -0.05 7.25
C LEU A 83 -7.24 0.65 7.48
N SER A 84 -7.98 0.21 8.50
CA SER A 84 -9.27 0.82 8.88
C SER A 84 -9.09 2.28 9.27
N LEU A 85 -8.02 2.57 10.03
CA LEU A 85 -7.66 3.92 10.42
C LEU A 85 -7.29 4.77 9.20
N MET A 86 -6.40 4.29 8.34
CA MET A 86 -5.98 4.97 7.11
C MET A 86 -7.19 5.33 6.23
N LYS A 87 -8.13 4.40 6.08
CA LYS A 87 -9.36 4.61 5.33
C LYS A 87 -10.22 5.71 5.96
N THR A 88 -10.57 5.54 7.24
CA THR A 88 -11.40 6.51 7.99
C THR A 88 -10.77 7.92 7.97
N PHE A 89 -9.45 8.00 8.12
CA PHE A 89 -8.72 9.26 8.11
C PHE A 89 -8.74 9.92 6.73
N SER A 90 -8.54 9.14 5.66
CA SER A 90 -8.55 9.65 4.29
C SER A 90 -9.92 10.16 3.84
N GLU A 91 -11.00 9.59 4.37
CA GLU A 91 -12.37 10.02 4.12
C GLU A 91 -12.68 11.35 4.85
N LYS A 92 -12.23 11.49 6.10
CA LYS A 92 -12.49 12.68 6.92
C LYS A 92 -11.55 13.85 6.64
N PHE A 93 -10.28 13.57 6.34
CA PHE A 93 -9.21 14.56 6.18
C PHE A 93 -8.43 14.32 4.87
N PRO A 94 -9.08 14.40 3.70
CA PRO A 94 -8.51 14.00 2.41
C PRO A 94 -7.24 14.77 2.00
N ASP A 95 -7.08 16.01 2.47
CA ASP A 95 -5.99 16.91 2.05
C ASP A 95 -4.76 16.88 2.97
N SER A 96 -4.87 16.19 4.10
CA SER A 96 -3.76 15.95 5.03
C SER A 96 -2.67 15.07 4.43
N LYS A 97 -1.46 15.05 5.04
CA LYS A 97 -0.37 14.17 4.62
C LYS A 97 -0.79 12.69 4.62
N LEU A 98 -1.47 12.25 5.68
CA LEU A 98 -1.99 10.89 5.77
C LEU A 98 -3.14 10.65 4.79
N GLY A 99 -4.03 11.62 4.56
CA GLY A 99 -5.10 11.50 3.57
C GLY A 99 -4.57 11.27 2.16
N LYS A 100 -3.55 12.04 1.75
CA LYS A 100 -2.85 11.87 0.47
C LYS A 100 -2.14 10.51 0.39
N TYR A 101 -1.39 10.15 1.43
CA TYR A 101 -0.69 8.86 1.52
C TYR A 101 -1.64 7.66 1.44
N SER A 102 -2.76 7.69 2.18
CA SER A 102 -3.78 6.65 2.15
C SER A 102 -4.44 6.52 0.78
N LYS A 103 -4.78 7.65 0.13
CA LYS A 103 -5.35 7.62 -1.23
C LYS A 103 -4.41 6.96 -2.23
N GLU A 104 -3.13 7.32 -2.19
CA GLU A 104 -2.10 6.72 -3.04
C GLU A 104 -1.94 5.22 -2.75
N TYR A 105 -1.88 4.83 -1.48
CA TYR A 105 -1.80 3.44 -1.05
C TYR A 105 -2.99 2.61 -1.58
N PHE A 106 -4.23 3.06 -1.34
CA PHE A 106 -5.42 2.32 -1.77
C PHE A 106 -5.57 2.30 -3.30
N ALA A 107 -5.17 3.37 -4.00
CA ALA A 107 -5.13 3.36 -5.46
C ALA A 107 -4.11 2.35 -5.99
N ASN A 108 -2.94 2.23 -5.36
CA ASN A 108 -1.93 1.24 -5.71
C ASN A 108 -2.39 -0.19 -5.42
N GLU A 109 -3.05 -0.44 -4.29
CA GLU A 109 -3.62 -1.76 -3.97
C GLU A 109 -4.76 -2.15 -4.93
N GLU A 110 -5.63 -1.21 -5.30
CA GLU A 110 -6.67 -1.46 -6.31
C GLU A 110 -6.04 -1.76 -7.68
N LEU A 111 -5.01 -1.02 -8.07
CA LEU A 111 -4.26 -1.26 -9.30
C LEU A 111 -3.56 -2.62 -9.27
N LYS A 112 -2.95 -2.99 -8.15
CA LYS A 112 -2.32 -4.29 -7.91
C LYS A 112 -3.32 -5.43 -8.06
N GLN A 113 -4.52 -5.28 -7.50
CA GLN A 113 -5.58 -6.27 -7.66
C GLN A 113 -6.00 -6.39 -9.13
N LYS A 114 -6.27 -5.26 -9.81
CA LYS A 114 -6.65 -5.26 -11.24
C LYS A 114 -5.59 -5.90 -12.14
N ILE A 115 -4.31 -5.61 -11.90
CA ILE A 115 -3.22 -6.22 -12.65
C ILE A 115 -3.14 -7.71 -12.35
N SER A 116 -3.20 -8.10 -11.07
CA SER A 116 -3.18 -9.51 -10.66
C SER A 116 -4.29 -10.30 -11.33
N ASP A 117 -5.52 -9.78 -11.34
CA ASP A 117 -6.66 -10.42 -12.00
C ASP A 117 -6.48 -10.49 -13.52
N SER A 118 -5.91 -9.45 -14.14
CA SER A 118 -5.66 -9.41 -15.58
C SER A 118 -4.60 -10.43 -16.04
N ILE A 119 -3.56 -10.66 -15.23
CA ILE A 119 -2.46 -11.58 -15.60
C ILE A 119 -2.61 -12.96 -15.00
N LYS A 120 -3.53 -13.16 -14.04
CA LYS A 120 -3.78 -14.46 -13.41
C LYS A 120 -4.01 -15.59 -14.43
N PRO A 121 -4.80 -15.42 -15.49
CA PRO A 121 -4.97 -16.47 -16.51
C PRO A 121 -3.66 -16.90 -17.18
N LEU A 122 -2.73 -15.96 -17.41
CA LEU A 122 -1.38 -16.24 -17.92
C LEU A 122 -0.57 -17.05 -16.89
N LEU A 123 -0.58 -16.62 -15.63
CA LEU A 123 0.16 -17.28 -14.55
C LEU A 123 -0.36 -18.71 -14.32
N ASP A 124 -1.68 -18.91 -14.37
CA ASP A 124 -2.32 -20.23 -14.23
C ASP A 124 -1.94 -21.15 -15.41
N LYS A 125 -1.93 -20.63 -16.64
CA LYS A 125 -1.44 -21.35 -17.83
C LYS A 125 0.02 -21.79 -17.69
N MET A 126 0.87 -20.90 -17.16
CA MET A 126 2.28 -21.21 -16.90
C MET A 126 2.48 -22.29 -15.82
N LEU A 127 1.61 -22.33 -14.80
CA LEU A 127 1.60 -23.37 -13.77
C LEU A 127 1.18 -24.75 -14.28
N ILE A 128 0.59 -24.86 -15.47
CA ILE A 128 0.19 -26.15 -16.06
C ILE A 128 0.90 -26.44 -17.38
N GLU A 129 1.91 -25.63 -17.74
CA GLU A 129 2.64 -25.71 -19.02
C GLU A 129 1.74 -25.62 -20.27
N ASP A 130 0.59 -24.91 -20.18
CA ASP A 130 -0.31 -24.62 -21.31
C ASP A 130 0.06 -23.30 -21.99
N TYR A 131 0.80 -23.39 -23.09
CA TYR A 131 1.27 -22.22 -23.84
C TYR A 131 0.32 -21.81 -24.98
N GLU A 132 -0.85 -22.44 -25.12
CA GLU A 132 -1.79 -22.09 -26.19
C GLU A 132 -2.36 -20.69 -25.97
N GLY A 133 -2.28 -19.83 -27.01
CA GLY A 133 -2.82 -18.47 -26.99
C GLY A 133 -2.07 -17.49 -26.08
N ILE A 134 -0.89 -17.87 -25.59
CA ILE A 134 -0.11 -17.05 -24.64
C ILE A 134 0.39 -15.73 -25.26
N ASP A 135 0.57 -15.69 -26.58
CA ASP A 135 0.94 -14.51 -27.35
C ASP A 135 0.01 -13.31 -27.10
N SER A 136 -1.28 -13.56 -26.82
CA SER A 136 -2.28 -12.52 -26.57
C SER A 136 -2.03 -11.69 -25.29
N TYR A 137 -1.20 -12.21 -24.37
CA TYR A 137 -0.80 -11.51 -23.15
C TYR A 137 0.41 -10.59 -23.35
N PHE A 138 1.03 -10.59 -24.53
CA PHE A 138 2.18 -9.75 -24.85
C PHE A 138 1.77 -8.59 -25.76
N ALA A 139 2.26 -7.40 -25.47
CA ALA A 139 1.95 -6.20 -26.25
C ALA A 139 2.49 -6.27 -27.69
N SER A 140 3.55 -7.05 -27.90
CA SER A 140 4.11 -7.38 -29.22
C SER A 140 3.22 -8.30 -30.06
N GLY A 141 2.23 -8.96 -29.44
CA GLY A 141 1.47 -10.06 -30.06
C GLY A 141 2.28 -11.34 -30.25
N LYS A 142 3.47 -11.44 -29.62
CA LYS A 142 4.32 -12.64 -29.63
C LYS A 142 4.99 -12.81 -28.28
N ALA A 143 4.93 -14.01 -27.73
CA ALA A 143 5.52 -14.33 -26.46
C ALA A 143 7.04 -14.16 -26.47
N ASP A 144 7.56 -13.55 -25.41
CA ASP A 144 8.99 -13.40 -25.19
C ASP A 144 9.57 -14.75 -24.73
N GLU A 145 10.41 -15.36 -25.55
CA GLU A 145 11.05 -16.65 -25.26
C GLU A 145 11.88 -16.61 -23.97
N LYS A 146 12.53 -15.47 -23.70
CA LYS A 146 13.31 -15.31 -22.47
C LYS A 146 12.38 -15.28 -21.26
N PHE A 147 11.19 -14.66 -21.40
CA PHE A 147 10.18 -14.68 -20.35
C PHE A 147 9.75 -16.11 -20.09
N LEU A 148 9.25 -16.80 -21.12
CA LEU A 148 8.77 -18.18 -21.01
C LEU A 148 9.82 -19.13 -20.42
N SER A 149 11.10 -18.97 -20.81
CA SER A 149 12.20 -19.73 -20.22
C SER A 149 12.43 -19.40 -18.74
N ALA A 150 12.33 -18.13 -18.35
CA ALA A 150 12.56 -17.69 -16.97
C ALA A 150 11.43 -18.11 -16.01
N VAL A 151 10.21 -18.23 -16.53
CA VAL A 151 9.01 -18.54 -15.74
C VAL A 151 8.45 -19.95 -16.01
N SER A 152 9.18 -20.80 -16.73
CA SER A 152 8.83 -22.20 -16.97
C SER A 152 8.82 -23.02 -15.67
N MET A 153 7.87 -23.95 -15.60
CA MET A 153 7.49 -24.72 -14.41
C MET A 153 8.56 -25.72 -13.91
N LYS A 154 9.49 -26.11 -14.79
CA LYS A 154 10.56 -27.05 -14.48
C LYS A 154 11.91 -26.43 -14.76
N ASP A 155 12.60 -26.01 -13.70
CA ASP A 155 14.04 -25.99 -13.78
C ASP A 155 14.55 -27.44 -13.68
N ARG A 156 14.69 -28.08 -14.84
CA ARG A 156 15.19 -29.46 -14.96
C ARG A 156 16.59 -29.64 -14.36
N ARG A 157 17.33 -28.55 -14.08
CA ARG A 157 18.66 -28.61 -13.44
C ARG A 157 18.58 -28.69 -11.93
N THR A 158 17.57 -28.09 -11.31
CA THR A 158 17.43 -28.02 -9.85
C THR A 158 16.38 -28.98 -9.28
N GLY A 159 15.50 -29.55 -10.11
CA GLY A 159 14.47 -30.48 -9.66
C GLY A 159 13.34 -29.82 -8.86
N MET A 160 13.27 -28.48 -8.89
CA MET A 160 12.24 -27.72 -8.21
C MET A 160 10.96 -27.59 -9.05
N SER A 161 9.83 -27.65 -8.37
CA SER A 161 8.50 -27.42 -8.94
C SER A 161 7.98 -26.05 -8.51
N VAL A 162 7.40 -25.30 -9.44
CA VAL A 162 6.74 -24.03 -9.10
C VAL A 162 5.44 -24.31 -8.35
N GLU A 163 5.26 -23.70 -7.19
CA GLU A 163 4.04 -23.78 -6.39
C GLU A 163 3.05 -22.68 -6.75
N SER A 164 3.54 -21.44 -6.87
CA SER A 164 2.68 -20.29 -7.09
C SER A 164 3.42 -19.10 -7.68
N PHE A 165 2.64 -18.22 -8.31
CA PHE A 165 3.04 -16.87 -8.67
C PHE A 165 2.22 -15.85 -7.89
N THR A 166 2.83 -14.75 -7.45
CA THR A 166 2.13 -13.71 -6.69
C THR A 166 2.67 -12.34 -7.08
N VAL A 167 1.79 -11.39 -7.38
CA VAL A 167 2.16 -9.99 -7.55
C VAL A 167 2.41 -9.40 -6.17
N VAL A 168 3.66 -9.09 -5.87
CA VAL A 168 4.08 -8.55 -4.57
C VAL A 168 3.87 -7.05 -4.51
N ASP A 169 4.23 -6.35 -5.59
CA ASP A 169 4.24 -4.89 -5.63
C ASP A 169 3.95 -4.36 -7.04
N VAL A 170 3.49 -3.12 -7.12
CA VAL A 170 3.15 -2.42 -8.36
C VAL A 170 3.66 -0.98 -8.33
N PHE A 171 4.40 -0.63 -9.37
CA PHE A 171 4.93 0.70 -9.63
C PHE A 171 4.21 1.31 -10.84
N PRO A 172 3.21 2.18 -10.64
CA PRO A 172 2.54 2.87 -11.75
C PRO A 172 3.54 3.76 -12.50
N LYS A 173 3.48 3.71 -13.84
CA LYS A 173 4.28 4.54 -14.77
C LYS A 173 3.34 5.35 -15.66
N GLY A 174 2.48 6.15 -15.05
CA GLY A 174 1.41 6.89 -15.73
C GLY A 174 0.08 6.13 -15.75
N THR A 175 -0.83 6.49 -16.67
CA THR A 175 -2.19 5.94 -16.76
C THR A 175 -2.24 4.54 -17.36
N ASP A 176 -1.36 4.27 -18.32
CA ASP A 176 -1.44 3.08 -19.18
C ASP A 176 -0.18 2.22 -19.13
N ALA A 177 0.68 2.43 -18.14
CA ALA A 177 1.86 1.60 -17.92
C ALA A 177 2.09 1.38 -16.43
N ALA A 178 2.60 0.19 -16.10
CA ALA A 178 2.97 -0.19 -14.76
C ALA A 178 4.17 -1.13 -14.81
N SER A 179 4.90 -1.25 -13.70
CA SER A 179 5.86 -2.33 -13.50
C SER A 179 5.45 -3.10 -12.25
N ILE A 180 5.52 -4.42 -12.28
CA ILE A 180 5.15 -5.25 -11.15
C ILE A 180 6.32 -6.10 -10.69
N VAL A 181 6.35 -6.40 -9.40
CA VAL A 181 7.22 -7.44 -8.84
C VAL A 181 6.42 -8.73 -8.77
N LEU A 182 6.76 -9.69 -9.62
CA LEU A 182 6.21 -11.03 -9.58
C LEU A 182 7.13 -11.91 -8.74
N SER A 183 6.60 -12.48 -7.65
CA SER A 183 7.26 -13.54 -6.89
C SER A 183 6.83 -14.90 -7.43
N ARG A 184 7.79 -15.78 -7.62
CA ARG A 184 7.65 -17.19 -7.99
C ARG A 184 8.13 -17.99 -6.80
N ARG A 185 7.23 -18.76 -6.20
CA ARG A 185 7.54 -19.68 -5.11
C ARG A 185 7.81 -21.06 -5.68
N GLU A 186 8.90 -21.66 -5.26
CA GLU A 186 9.36 -22.96 -5.74
C GLU A 186 9.56 -23.91 -4.57
N TRP A 187 9.31 -25.18 -4.79
CA TRP A 187 9.49 -26.22 -3.79
C TRP A 187 10.27 -27.40 -4.36
N HIS A 188 11.23 -27.87 -3.58
CA HIS A 188 12.03 -29.03 -3.91
C HIS A 188 11.50 -30.27 -3.17
N PRO A 189 10.87 -31.23 -3.88
CA PRO A 189 10.20 -32.36 -3.24
C PRO A 189 11.10 -33.27 -2.41
N ALA A 190 12.36 -33.45 -2.82
CA ALA A 190 13.28 -34.36 -2.11
C ALA A 190 13.97 -33.74 -0.88
N SER A 191 14.04 -32.41 -0.78
CA SER A 191 14.79 -31.72 0.27
C SER A 191 13.90 -30.85 1.17
N SER A 192 12.61 -30.72 0.82
CA SER A 192 11.65 -29.84 1.47
C SER A 192 12.11 -28.37 1.53
N VAL A 193 13.02 -27.97 0.64
CA VAL A 193 13.52 -26.59 0.54
C VAL A 193 12.55 -25.77 -0.30
N THR A 194 12.19 -24.59 0.18
CA THR A 194 11.43 -23.58 -0.56
C THR A 194 12.35 -22.49 -1.09
N GLY A 195 12.24 -22.21 -2.38
CA GLY A 195 12.90 -21.09 -3.05
C GLY A 195 11.89 -19.96 -3.35
N GLU A 196 12.40 -18.74 -3.46
CA GLU A 196 11.63 -17.60 -3.96
C GLU A 196 12.47 -16.85 -5.00
N ALA A 197 11.94 -16.72 -6.21
CA ALA A 197 12.52 -15.89 -7.27
C ALA A 197 11.62 -14.67 -7.52
N LYS A 198 12.23 -13.50 -7.76
CA LYS A 198 11.50 -12.26 -8.03
C LYS A 198 11.84 -11.73 -9.42
N TYR A 199 10.81 -11.30 -10.13
CA TYR A 199 10.90 -10.75 -11.48
C TYR A 199 10.28 -9.37 -11.53
N LEU A 200 10.89 -8.46 -12.28
CA LEU A 200 10.30 -7.18 -12.62
C LEU A 200 9.64 -7.32 -13.99
N ILE A 201 8.32 -7.14 -14.06
CA ILE A 201 7.56 -7.24 -15.31
C ILE A 201 7.03 -5.86 -15.67
N HIS A 202 7.30 -5.42 -16.89
CA HIS A 202 6.76 -4.18 -17.42
C HIS A 202 5.47 -4.46 -18.17
N LEU A 203 4.42 -3.69 -17.85
CA LEU A 203 3.09 -3.86 -18.39
C LEU A 203 2.61 -2.60 -19.09
N LYS A 204 1.82 -2.78 -20.13
CA LYS A 204 1.05 -1.73 -20.80
C LYS A 204 -0.43 -2.07 -20.73
N LYS A 205 -1.26 -1.06 -20.47
CA LYS A 205 -2.70 -1.18 -20.58
C LYS A 205 -3.11 -1.06 -22.05
N ALA A 206 -3.83 -2.05 -22.55
CA ALA A 206 -4.45 -2.04 -23.87
C ALA A 206 -5.94 -2.37 -23.67
N GLN A 207 -6.80 -1.36 -23.88
CA GLN A 207 -8.23 -1.43 -23.53
C GLN A 207 -8.40 -1.81 -22.03
N ASP A 208 -9.07 -2.91 -21.74
CA ASP A 208 -9.32 -3.39 -20.37
C ASP A 208 -8.33 -4.48 -19.90
N LYS A 209 -7.25 -4.72 -20.65
CA LYS A 209 -6.25 -5.75 -20.33
C LYS A 209 -4.86 -5.16 -20.12
N TRP A 210 -4.13 -5.74 -19.18
CA TRP A 210 -2.70 -5.50 -19.01
C TRP A 210 -1.91 -6.52 -19.81
N GLN A 211 -1.02 -6.03 -20.68
CA GLN A 211 -0.16 -6.84 -21.53
C GLN A 211 1.30 -6.64 -21.16
N ILE A 212 2.09 -7.70 -21.28
CA ILE A 212 3.53 -7.71 -21.01
C ILE A 212 4.26 -6.97 -22.13
N LEU A 213 5.02 -5.94 -21.75
CA LEU A 213 5.97 -5.23 -22.61
C LEU A 213 7.37 -5.86 -22.57
N GLY A 214 7.76 -6.39 -21.41
CA GLY A 214 9.08 -6.95 -21.19
C GLY A 214 9.26 -7.39 -19.75
N PHE A 215 10.36 -8.07 -19.47
CA PHE A 215 10.68 -8.56 -18.14
C PHE A 215 12.18 -8.49 -17.87
N GLU A 216 12.52 -8.36 -16.60
CA GLU A 216 13.89 -8.39 -16.10
C GLU A 216 13.93 -9.25 -14.83
N LEU A 217 15.05 -9.95 -14.60
CA LEU A 217 15.31 -10.57 -13.30
C LEU A 217 15.48 -9.45 -12.28
N ALA A 218 14.62 -9.40 -11.26
CA ALA A 218 14.73 -8.35 -10.25
C ALA A 218 15.96 -8.66 -9.39
N PRO A 219 17.00 -7.79 -9.37
CA PRO A 219 18.07 -7.96 -8.41
C PRO A 219 17.47 -7.78 -7.01
N VAL A 220 17.57 -8.81 -6.17
CA VAL A 220 17.07 -8.85 -4.78
C VAL A 220 17.58 -7.66 -3.92
N HIS A 221 18.58 -6.91 -4.40
CA HIS A 221 19.19 -5.77 -3.70
C HIS A 221 18.86 -4.37 -4.27
N SER A 222 18.05 -4.26 -5.32
CA SER A 222 17.88 -2.97 -6.04
C SER A 222 16.52 -2.27 -5.87
N LEU A 223 15.57 -2.86 -5.13
CA LEU A 223 14.27 -2.26 -4.85
C LEU A 223 14.26 -1.29 -3.64
N LYS A 224 15.43 -0.92 -3.12
CA LYS A 224 15.57 0.18 -2.16
C LYS A 224 15.92 1.46 -2.92
N LYS A 225 14.92 2.29 -3.18
CA LYS A 225 15.09 3.74 -3.32
C LYS A 225 13.96 4.45 -2.59
#